data_AF-A0AAP0EJM5-F1
#
_entry.id   AF-A0AAP0EJM5-F1
#
_cell.length_a   1.000
_cell.length_b   1.000
_cell.length_c   1.000
_cell.angle_alpha   90.00
_cell.angle_beta   90.00
_cell.angle_gamma   90.00
#
_symmetry.space_group_name_H-M   'P 1'
#
loop_
_entity.id
_entity.type
_entity.pdbx_description
1 polymer ?
#
loop_
_entity_poly.entity_id
_entity_poly.type
_entity_poly.pdbx_seq_one_letter_code
_entity_poly.pdbx_strand_id
1 'polypeptide(L)'
;MQYSNSDTVVYVGCGERGNEMAEVLMDFPQLTRTLPDGREESVMKRTTLVANTSNMPVAAREASIYTGITIAEYFEIWVTMSMMVILLLVGSSIA
;
A
#
# COMPACT_ATOMS: atom_id res chain seq x y z
N MET A 1 -2.09 6.97 -6.72
CA MET A 1 -0.88 7.26 -5.91
C MET A 1 -0.12 8.50 -6.34
N GLN A 2 0.16 8.73 -7.63
CA GLN A 2 1.00 9.84 -8.10
C GLN A 2 0.51 11.25 -7.71
N TYR A 3 -0.79 11.44 -7.49
CA TYR A 3 -1.40 12.75 -7.21
C TYR A 3 -2.10 12.85 -5.84
N SER A 4 -2.00 11.83 -4.99
CA SER A 4 -2.58 11.95 -3.64
C SER A 4 -1.67 12.77 -2.74
N ASN A 5 -2.24 13.65 -1.91
CA ASN A 5 -1.54 14.37 -0.85
C ASN A 5 -1.32 13.55 0.44
N SER A 6 -1.52 12.24 0.39
CA SER A 6 -1.26 11.34 1.52
C SER A 6 0.19 11.29 1.95
N ASP A 7 0.41 11.35 3.27
CA ASP A 7 1.72 11.23 3.91
C ASP A 7 2.18 9.77 4.01
N THR A 8 1.25 8.83 4.15
CA THR A 8 1.52 7.38 4.20
C THR A 8 0.52 6.63 3.34
N VAL A 9 1.00 5.60 2.66
CA VAL A 9 0.19 4.78 1.76
C VAL A 9 0.26 3.34 2.22
N VAL A 10 -0.90 2.69 2.37
CA VAL A 10 -0.98 1.25 2.65
C VAL A 10 -1.61 0.59 1.43
N TYR A 11 -0.81 -0.20 0.73
CA TYR A 11 -1.26 -0.96 -0.43
C TYR A 11 -1.44 -2.42 -0.05
N VAL A 12 -2.62 -2.95 -0.26
CA VAL A 12 -2.94 -4.36 -0.03
C VAL A 12 -3.31 -5.00 -1.36
N GLY A 13 -2.41 -5.84 -1.88
CA GLY A 13 -2.70 -6.74 -2.99
C GLY A 13 -3.35 -8.00 -2.44
N CYS A 14 -4.57 -8.30 -2.85
CA CYS A 14 -5.34 -9.47 -2.41
C CYS A 14 -5.81 -10.31 -3.61
N GLY A 15 -5.12 -11.41 -3.87
CA GLY A 15 -5.45 -12.32 -4.96
C GLY A 15 -4.80 -11.95 -6.30
N GLU A 16 -3.86 -11.02 -6.32
CA GLU A 16 -3.10 -10.63 -7.52
C GLU A 16 -2.11 -11.73 -7.92
N ARG A 17 -1.68 -11.76 -9.17
CA ARG A 17 -0.65 -12.69 -9.61
C ARG A 17 0.70 -12.27 -9.03
N GLY A 18 1.55 -13.26 -8.70
CA GLY A 18 2.89 -12.99 -8.15
C GLY A 18 3.73 -12.06 -9.05
N ASN A 19 3.55 -12.16 -10.37
CA ASN A 19 4.23 -11.30 -11.33
C ASN A 19 3.76 -9.84 -11.24
N GLU A 20 2.46 -9.60 -11.06
CA GLU A 20 1.90 -8.24 -10.91
C GLU A 20 2.44 -7.59 -9.62
N MET A 21 2.52 -8.36 -8.53
CA MET A 21 3.12 -7.89 -7.29
C MET A 21 4.65 -7.64 -7.41
N ALA A 22 5.35 -8.42 -8.24
CA ALA A 22 6.77 -8.22 -8.50
C ALA A 22 7.02 -6.96 -9.35
N GLU A 23 6.18 -6.68 -10.35
CA GLU A 23 6.21 -5.45 -11.13
C GLU A 23 6.00 -4.23 -10.23
N VAL A 24 4.98 -4.27 -9.36
CA VAL A 24 4.74 -3.22 -8.35
C VAL A 24 5.98 -2.94 -7.49
N LEU A 25 6.68 -3.99 -7.04
CA LEU A 25 7.90 -3.87 -6.26
C LEU A 25 9.08 -3.28 -7.06
N MET A 26 9.12 -3.47 -8.38
CA MET A 26 10.14 -2.88 -9.25
C MET A 26 9.85 -1.42 -9.60
N ASP A 27 8.58 -1.08 -9.79
CA ASP A 27 8.14 0.25 -10.21
C ASP A 27 8.13 1.25 -9.06
N PHE A 28 7.68 0.85 -7.87
CA PHE A 28 7.48 1.76 -6.74
C PHE A 28 8.76 2.49 -6.28
N PRO A 29 9.94 1.86 -6.28
CA PRO A 29 11.20 2.55 -6.02
C PRO A 29 11.54 3.63 -7.05
N GLN A 30 11.18 3.41 -8.32
CA GLN A 30 11.44 4.34 -9.44
C GLN A 30 10.49 5.54 -9.44
N LEU A 31 9.31 5.38 -8.85
CA LEU A 31 8.36 6.49 -8.64
C LEU A 31 8.88 7.42 -7.55
N THR A 32 9.37 8.59 -7.95
CA THR A 32 9.72 9.69 -7.06
C THR A 32 8.60 10.73 -7.02
N ARG A 33 8.49 11.42 -5.89
CA ARG A 33 7.60 12.57 -5.72
C ARG A 33 8.39 13.73 -5.14
N THR A 34 8.16 14.92 -5.68
CA THR A 34 8.60 16.18 -5.06
C THR A 34 7.71 16.51 -3.87
N LEU A 35 8.32 16.59 -2.70
CA LEU A 35 7.66 16.98 -1.45
C LEU A 35 7.46 18.52 -1.39
N PRO A 36 6.61 19.02 -0.49
CA PRO A 36 6.34 20.47 -0.37
C PRO A 36 7.58 21.33 -0.07
N ASP A 37 8.61 20.73 0.51
CA ASP A 37 9.92 21.32 0.79
C ASP A 37 10.91 21.22 -0.39
N GLY A 38 10.46 20.74 -1.55
CA GLY A 38 11.21 20.71 -2.81
C GLY A 38 12.15 19.52 -2.99
N ARG A 39 12.27 18.63 -2.00
CA ARG A 39 13.08 17.40 -2.13
C ARG A 39 12.31 16.31 -2.84
N GLU A 40 13.03 15.53 -3.64
CA GLU A 40 12.49 14.32 -4.25
C GLU A 40 12.66 13.12 -3.32
N GLU A 41 11.57 12.40 -3.07
CA GLU A 41 11.61 11.19 -2.29
C GLU A 41 10.87 10.06 -3.01
N SER A 42 11.44 8.85 -2.96
CA SER A 42 10.81 7.66 -3.52
C SER A 42 9.52 7.33 -2.77
N VAL A 43 8.46 7.02 -3.52
CA VAL A 43 7.15 6.64 -2.96
C VAL A 43 7.27 5.40 -2.06
N MET A 44 8.25 4.53 -2.32
CA MET A 44 8.46 3.31 -1.53
C MET A 44 8.76 3.60 -0.05
N LYS A 45 9.42 4.71 0.28
CA LYS A 45 9.79 5.02 1.68
C LYS A 45 8.60 5.30 2.61
N ARG A 46 7.46 5.63 2.04
CA ARG A 46 6.21 5.96 2.76
C ARG A 46 5.08 4.99 2.46
N THR A 47 5.39 3.89 1.77
CA THR A 47 4.41 2.90 1.34
C THR A 47 4.63 1.59 2.09
N THR A 48 3.60 1.12 2.77
CA THR A 48 3.55 -0.25 3.30
C THR A 48 2.82 -1.13 2.31
N LEU A 49 3.47 -2.23 1.88
CA LEU A 49 2.93 -3.18 0.92
C LEU A 49 2.55 -4.49 1.63
N VAL A 50 1.28 -4.86 1.59
CA VAL A 50 0.79 -6.18 1.98
C VAL A 50 0.50 -6.96 0.70
N ALA A 51 1.36 -7.93 0.40
CA ALA A 51 1.27 -8.72 -0.83
C ALA A 51 0.67 -10.09 -0.55
N ASN A 52 -0.56 -10.32 -1.00
CA ASN A 52 -1.18 -11.63 -0.97
C ASN A 52 -1.49 -12.12 -2.40
N THR A 53 -0.64 -12.99 -2.93
CA THR A 53 -0.80 -13.59 -4.25
C THR A 53 -1.97 -14.59 -4.33
N SER A 54 -2.56 -14.76 -5.51
CA SER A 54 -3.64 -15.71 -5.78
C SER A 54 -3.38 -17.17 -5.36
N ASN A 55 -2.10 -17.57 -5.32
CA ASN A 55 -1.66 -18.91 -4.92
C ASN A 55 -1.59 -19.13 -3.39
N MET A 56 -1.84 -18.09 -2.59
CA MET A 56 -1.86 -18.20 -1.13
C MET A 56 -3.26 -18.60 -0.60
N PRO A 57 -3.33 -19.17 0.63
CA PRO A 57 -4.56 -19.73 1.18
C PRO A 57 -5.72 -18.72 1.20
N VAL A 58 -6.96 -19.20 0.99
CA VAL A 58 -8.17 -18.34 1.00
C VAL A 58 -8.29 -17.56 2.31
N ALA A 59 -7.96 -18.17 3.46
CA ALA A 59 -7.94 -17.49 4.75
C ALA A 59 -6.96 -16.29 4.80
N ALA A 60 -5.88 -16.33 4.02
CA ALA A 60 -4.94 -15.22 3.93
C ALA A 60 -5.52 -14.03 3.15
N ARG A 61 -6.53 -14.23 2.29
CA ARG A 61 -7.18 -13.15 1.51
C ARG A 61 -7.89 -12.16 2.41
N GLU A 62 -8.79 -12.65 3.25
CA GLU A 62 -9.49 -11.81 4.21
C GLU A 62 -8.53 -11.27 5.28
N ALA A 63 -7.63 -12.11 5.80
CA ALA A 63 -6.64 -11.69 6.79
C ALA A 63 -5.72 -10.57 6.27
N SER A 64 -5.34 -10.58 4.99
CA SER A 64 -4.49 -9.54 4.39
C SER A 64 -5.18 -8.17 4.33
N ILE A 65 -6.50 -8.16 4.09
CA ILE A 65 -7.31 -6.93 4.10
C ILE A 65 -7.38 -6.37 5.52
N TYR A 66 -7.73 -7.21 6.50
CA TYR A 66 -7.78 -6.79 7.90
C TYR A 66 -6.42 -6.30 8.40
N THR A 67 -5.34 -6.98 8.02
CA THR A 67 -3.98 -6.56 8.35
C THR A 67 -3.68 -5.17 7.78
N GLY A 68 -4.05 -4.91 6.52
CA GLY A 68 -3.88 -3.59 5.91
C GLY A 68 -4.70 -2.50 6.59
N ILE A 69 -5.95 -2.80 7.00
CA ILE A 69 -6.79 -1.88 7.77
C ILE A 69 -6.16 -1.58 9.13
N THR A 70 -5.75 -2.60 9.88
CA THR A 70 -5.11 -2.42 11.19
C THR A 70 -3.80 -1.64 11.09
N ILE A 71 -3.00 -1.85 10.03
CA ILE A 71 -1.80 -1.06 9.78
C ILE A 71 -2.17 0.40 9.48
N ALA A 72 -3.18 0.63 8.64
CA ALA A 72 -3.64 1.98 8.32
C ALA A 72 -4.14 2.72 9.57
N GLU A 73 -4.98 2.06 10.39
CA GLU A 73 -5.46 2.58 11.67
C GLU A 73 -4.31 2.82 12.65
N TYR A 74 -3.34 1.90 12.71
CA TYR A 74 -2.15 2.08 13.56
C TYR A 74 -1.38 3.35 13.18
N PHE A 75 -1.21 3.62 11.87
CA PHE A 75 -0.56 4.85 11.40
C PHE A 75 -1.39 6.10 11.70
N GLU A 76 -2.72 6.05 11.60
CA GLU A 76 -3.59 7.18 11.99
C GLU A 76 -3.57 7.46 13.51
N ILE A 77 -3.47 6.41 14.33
CA ILE A 77 -3.48 6.53 15.80
C ILE A 77 -2.13 7.00 16.34
N TRP A 78 -1.01 6.44 15.86
CA TRP A 78 0.32 6.69 16.44
C TRP A 78 1.08 7.83 15.76
N VAL A 79 0.79 8.13 14.50
CA VAL A 79 1.55 9.11 13.71
C VAL A 79 0.64 10.29 13.34
N THR A 80 0.23 11.05 14.35
CA THR A 80 -0.43 12.36 14.23
C THR A 80 -1.80 12.37 13.53
N MET A 81 -2.78 12.98 14.19
CA MET A 81 -4.19 13.16 13.80
C MET A 81 -4.44 13.94 12.48
N SER A 82 -3.42 14.14 11.64
CA SER A 82 -3.44 14.96 10.43
C SER A 82 -2.81 14.28 9.20
N MET A 83 -2.39 13.01 9.31
CA MET A 83 -1.85 12.24 8.19
C MET A 83 -2.99 11.56 7.42
N MET A 84 -3.08 11.84 6.12
CA MET A 84 -4.09 11.22 5.26
C MET A 84 -3.61 9.84 4.81
N VAL A 85 -4.12 8.76 5.41
CA VAL A 85 -3.78 7.39 5.02
C VAL A 85 -4.68 6.94 3.87
N ILE A 86 -4.08 6.43 2.79
CA ILE A 86 -4.84 5.77 1.71
C ILE A 86 -4.62 4.27 1.80
N LEU A 87 -5.71 3.55 2.06
CA LEU A 87 -5.79 2.11 1.89
C LEU A 87 -6.22 1.80 0.45
N LEU A 88 -5.34 1.16 -0.33
CA LEU A 88 -5.68 0.68 -1.67
C LEU A 88 -5.81 -0.83 -1.63
N LEU A 89 -7.04 -1.33 -1.80
CA LEU A 89 -7.33 -2.75 -1.98
C LEU A 89 -7.33 -3.05 -3.48
N VAL A 90 -6.37 -3.85 -3.94
CA VAL A 90 -6.30 -4.31 -5.32
C VAL A 90 -6.47 -5.82 -5.30
N GLY A 91 -7.59 -6.31 -5.83
CA GLY A 91 -7.90 -7.73 -5.83
C GLY A 91 -8.91 -8.12 -6.90
N SER A 92 -8.52 -9.08 -7.74
CA SER A 92 -9.37 -9.69 -8.77
C SER A 92 -10.34 -10.76 -8.22
N SER A 93 -10.45 -10.95 -6.90
CA SER A 93 -11.30 -11.98 -6.26
C SER A 93 -12.13 -11.47 -5.07
N ILE A 94 -12.50 -10.19 -5.03
CA ILE A 94 -13.48 -9.66 -4.06
C ILE A 94 -14.92 -9.71 -4.63
N ALA A 95 -15.16 -10.58 -5.62
CA ALA A 95 -16.47 -10.90 -6.18
C ALA A 95 -16.83 -12.35 -5.86
#